data_AF-A0A4R3NB36-F1
#
_entry.id   AF-A0A4R3NB36-F1
#
_cell.length_a   1.000
_cell.length_b   1.000
_cell.length_c   1.000
_cell.angle_alpha   90.00
_cell.angle_beta   90.00
_cell.angle_gamma   90.00
#
_symmetry.space_group_name_H-M   'P 1'
#
loop_
_entity.id
_entity.type
_entity.pdbx_description
1 polymer ?
#
loop_
_entity_poly.entity_id
_entity_poly.type
_entity_poly.pdbx_seq_one_letter_code
_entity_poly.pdbx_strand_id
1 'polypeptide(L)'
;MPTIQRLFLIPFILPMVAMLSGCSHSGEDVRLTLCRDMVRVTLGVEPNWQDHRIALQRHDEAVVTLNWARAGGGVGQATCHYPYNAVEDDMMNAADPLTAYSTSPTRFVLDGRNIANPELARIIGQAMLRQGREWLDRARETLGVR
;
A
#
# COMPACT_ATOMS: atom_id res chain seq x y z
N MET A 1 5.99 62.62 -23.54
CA MET A 1 4.73 62.51 -22.78
C MET A 1 3.84 61.50 -23.50
N PRO A 2 3.22 60.54 -22.80
CA PRO A 2 3.90 59.25 -22.58
C PRO A 2 3.19 58.02 -23.17
N THR A 3 4.02 56.98 -23.34
CA THR A 3 3.79 55.63 -23.84
C THR A 3 2.97 54.79 -22.85
N ILE A 4 1.90 54.14 -23.33
CA ILE A 4 1.05 53.24 -22.53
C ILE A 4 1.68 51.85 -22.51
N GLN A 5 2.38 51.53 -21.41
CA GLN A 5 2.94 50.21 -21.13
C GLN A 5 1.85 49.33 -20.49
N ARG A 6 1.35 48.34 -21.26
CA ARG A 6 0.38 47.35 -20.79
C ARG A 6 1.04 46.42 -19.77
N LEU A 7 0.62 46.56 -18.53
CA LEU A 7 0.98 45.72 -17.38
C LEU A 7 0.37 44.32 -17.58
N PHE A 8 1.17 43.34 -17.96
CA PHE A 8 0.77 41.92 -17.95
C PHE A 8 0.78 41.43 -16.49
N LEU A 9 -0.41 41.25 -15.92
CA LEU A 9 -0.63 40.53 -14.67
C LEU A 9 -0.38 39.04 -14.92
N ILE A 10 0.75 38.53 -14.44
CA ILE A 10 1.03 37.09 -14.36
C ILE A 10 0.45 36.60 -13.04
N PRO A 11 -0.57 35.72 -13.01
CA PRO A 11 -1.01 35.10 -11.77
C PRO A 11 0.05 34.09 -11.33
N PHE A 12 0.69 34.36 -10.20
CA PHE A 12 1.60 33.46 -9.51
C PHE A 12 0.78 32.31 -8.91
N ILE A 13 0.64 31.22 -9.65
CA ILE A 13 -0.01 29.99 -9.18
C ILE A 13 0.98 29.29 -8.23
N LEU A 14 0.74 29.38 -6.93
CA LEU A 14 1.40 28.55 -5.93
C LEU A 14 0.98 27.09 -6.13
N PRO A 15 1.92 26.12 -6.28
CA PRO A 15 1.57 24.72 -6.16
C PRO A 15 1.44 24.38 -4.67
N MET A 16 0.20 24.25 -4.20
CA MET A 16 -0.11 23.69 -2.89
C MET A 16 0.14 22.17 -2.96
N VAL A 17 1.35 21.75 -2.58
CA VAL A 17 1.70 20.34 -2.43
C VAL A 17 0.98 19.80 -1.20
N ALA A 18 -0.16 19.15 -1.43
CA ALA A 18 -0.87 18.41 -0.38
C ALA A 18 -0.06 17.15 -0.03
N MET A 19 0.67 17.19 1.08
CA MET A 19 1.25 16.00 1.69
C MET A 19 0.12 15.21 2.36
N LEU A 20 -0.43 14.23 1.64
CA LEU A 20 -1.31 13.22 2.20
C LEU A 20 -0.44 12.22 2.98
N SER A 21 -0.27 12.46 4.28
CA SER A 21 0.32 11.50 5.20
C SER A 21 -0.54 10.22 5.26
N GLY A 22 0.12 9.08 5.03
CA GLY A 22 -0.50 7.75 4.95
C GLY A 22 -1.01 7.23 6.28
N CYS A 23 -2.18 7.70 6.72
CA CYS A 23 -2.97 7.02 7.74
C CYS A 23 -3.55 5.74 7.14
N SER A 24 -3.12 4.57 7.65
CA SER A 24 -3.86 3.31 7.47
C SER A 24 -5.27 3.50 8.03
N HIS A 25 -6.23 3.70 7.14
CA HIS A 25 -7.63 3.93 7.49
C HIS A 25 -8.30 2.61 7.90
N SER A 26 -9.30 2.64 8.79
CA SER A 26 -10.04 1.43 9.23
C SER A 26 -10.90 0.76 8.14
N GLY A 27 -10.67 1.10 6.87
CA GLY A 27 -11.26 0.49 5.69
C GLY A 27 -10.23 0.27 4.57
N GLU A 28 -8.92 0.29 4.87
CA GLU A 28 -7.89 -0.13 3.92
C GLU A 28 -8.03 -1.65 3.67
N ASP A 29 -7.91 -2.08 2.41
CA ASP A 29 -8.00 -3.49 2.06
C ASP A 29 -6.89 -4.29 2.75
N VAL A 30 -7.23 -5.45 3.31
CA VAL A 30 -6.30 -6.29 4.08
C VAL A 30 -5.07 -6.72 3.28
N ARG A 31 -5.20 -6.86 1.95
CA ARG A 31 -4.09 -7.21 1.05
C ARG A 31 -3.13 -6.04 0.93
N LEU A 32 -3.66 -4.82 0.83
CA LEU A 32 -2.85 -3.61 0.81
C LEU A 32 -2.07 -3.44 2.11
N THR A 33 -2.73 -3.57 3.26
CA THR A 33 -2.07 -3.49 4.56
C THR A 33 -1.00 -4.57 4.72
N LEU A 34 -1.30 -5.83 4.39
CA LEU A 34 -0.31 -6.91 4.45
C LEU A 34 0.89 -6.64 3.51
N CYS A 35 0.65 -6.15 2.29
CA CYS A 35 1.73 -5.83 1.35
C CYS A 35 2.66 -4.74 1.90
N ARG A 36 2.10 -3.67 2.50
CA ARG A 36 2.89 -2.62 3.18
C ARG A 36 3.71 -3.20 4.33
N ASP A 37 3.12 -4.09 5.12
CA ASP A 37 3.80 -4.70 6.26
C ASP A 37 4.95 -5.60 5.84
N MET A 38 4.79 -6.36 4.75
CA MET A 38 5.88 -7.15 4.17
C MET A 38 7.04 -6.26 3.70
N VAL A 39 6.75 -5.11 3.06
CA VAL A 39 7.78 -4.12 2.69
C VAL A 39 8.48 -3.57 3.94
N ARG A 40 7.73 -3.13 4.95
CA ARG A 40 8.27 -2.64 6.23
C ARG A 40 9.11 -3.70 6.95
N VAL A 41 8.70 -4.98 6.90
CA VAL A 41 9.50 -6.09 7.46
C VAL A 41 10.81 -6.23 6.70
N THR A 42 10.76 -6.15 5.37
CA THR A 42 11.93 -6.38 4.52
C THR A 42 12.92 -5.22 4.57
N LEU A 43 12.44 -3.97 4.64
CA LEU A 43 13.27 -2.77 4.72
C LEU A 43 13.70 -2.44 6.15
N GLY A 44 12.98 -2.92 7.17
CA GLY A 44 13.25 -2.63 8.58
C GLY A 44 12.96 -1.18 9.01
N VAL A 45 12.38 -0.35 8.13
CA VAL A 45 12.04 1.06 8.36
C VAL A 45 10.67 1.38 7.78
N GLU A 46 10.03 2.46 8.25
CA GLU A 46 8.78 2.95 7.66
C GLU A 46 9.06 3.67 6.32
N PRO A 47 8.51 3.19 5.19
CA PRO A 47 8.69 3.84 3.91
C PRO A 47 7.91 5.15 3.80
N ASN A 48 8.46 6.11 3.06
CA ASN A 48 7.71 7.31 2.66
C ASN A 48 6.81 6.98 1.47
N TRP A 49 5.63 6.41 1.76
CA TRP A 49 4.65 6.00 0.77
C TRP A 49 4.21 7.14 -0.15
N GLN A 50 4.21 6.89 -1.45
CA GLN A 50 3.79 7.87 -2.47
C GLN A 50 2.40 7.51 -3.01
N ASP A 51 2.24 6.28 -3.48
CA ASP A 51 0.99 5.79 -4.03
C ASP A 51 0.88 4.26 -3.89
N HIS A 52 -0.29 3.76 -4.22
CA HIS A 52 -0.56 2.34 -4.36
C HIS A 52 -1.63 2.10 -5.42
N ARG A 53 -1.68 0.89 -5.94
CA ARG A 53 -2.70 0.44 -6.89
C ARG A 53 -3.07 -1.01 -6.59
N ILE A 54 -4.35 -1.34 -6.72
CA ILE A 54 -4.83 -2.72 -6.75
C ILE A 54 -5.37 -2.98 -8.16
N ALA A 55 -4.76 -3.93 -8.87
CA ALA A 55 -5.18 -4.35 -10.19
C ALA A 55 -5.75 -5.77 -10.12
N LEU A 56 -6.96 -5.98 -10.62
CA LEU A 56 -7.61 -7.29 -10.64
C LEU A 56 -7.40 -7.93 -12.01
N GLN A 57 -6.63 -9.01 -12.05
CA GLN A 57 -6.51 -9.85 -13.24
C GLN A 57 -7.51 -10.98 -13.11
N ARG A 58 -8.60 -10.89 -13.90
CA ARG A 58 -9.76 -11.75 -13.78
C ARG A 58 -9.35 -13.23 -13.85
N HIS A 59 -9.75 -14.01 -12.84
CA HIS A 59 -9.44 -15.44 -12.68
C HIS A 59 -7.94 -15.80 -12.59
N ASP A 60 -7.06 -14.83 -12.34
CA ASP A 60 -5.63 -15.07 -12.16
C ASP A 60 -5.18 -14.57 -10.79
N GLU A 61 -4.94 -13.27 -10.65
CA GLU A 61 -4.42 -12.67 -9.42
C GLU A 61 -4.89 -11.22 -9.25
N ALA A 62 -5.10 -10.82 -8.00
CA ALA A 62 -5.11 -9.41 -7.63
C ALA A 62 -3.66 -9.00 -7.35
N VAL A 63 -3.22 -7.89 -7.94
CA VAL A 63 -1.86 -7.36 -7.79
C VAL A 63 -1.92 -6.03 -7.07
N VAL A 64 -1.38 -6.02 -5.85
CA VAL A 64 -1.12 -4.77 -5.12
C VAL A 64 0.25 -4.26 -5.55
N THR A 65 0.31 -3.03 -6.04
CA THR A 65 1.56 -2.31 -6.32
C THR A 65 1.72 -1.17 -5.33
N LEU A 66 2.89 -1.04 -4.74
CA LEU A 66 3.26 0.02 -3.80
C LEU A 66 4.45 0.79 -4.34
N ASN A 67 4.46 2.12 -4.21
CA ASN A 67 5.66 2.91 -4.42
C ASN A 67 5.97 3.82 -3.23
N TRP A 68 7.25 4.05 -2.97
CA TRP A 68 7.73 4.95 -1.93
C TRP A 68 8.97 5.73 -2.37
N ALA A 69 9.20 6.89 -1.78
CA ALA A 69 10.43 7.64 -1.98
C ALA A 69 11.55 7.09 -1.08
N ARG A 70 12.77 7.00 -1.62
CA ARG A 70 13.96 6.61 -0.85
C ARG A 70 14.70 7.84 -0.30
N ALA A 71 15.32 7.67 0.87
CA ALA A 71 16.31 8.60 1.36
C ALA A 71 17.49 8.63 0.37
N GLY A 72 17.84 9.82 -0.14
CA GLY A 72 18.86 9.98 -1.18
C GLY A 72 18.32 10.03 -2.62
N GLY A 73 17.00 9.94 -2.79
CA GLY A 73 16.34 10.03 -4.10
C GLY A 73 16.04 8.67 -4.74
N GLY A 74 15.17 8.70 -5.76
CA GLY A 74 14.65 7.50 -6.42
C GLY A 74 13.39 6.94 -5.76
N VAL A 75 12.78 5.99 -6.46
CA VAL A 75 11.49 5.38 -6.11
C VAL A 75 11.68 3.90 -5.87
N GLY A 76 11.29 3.42 -4.69
CA GLY A 76 11.18 1.99 -4.43
C GLY A 76 9.80 1.48 -4.80
N GLN A 77 9.75 0.22 -5.21
CA GLN A 77 8.53 -0.40 -5.66
C GLN A 77 8.42 -1.83 -5.12
N ALA A 78 7.19 -2.23 -4.80
CA ALA A 78 6.87 -3.60 -4.49
C ALA A 78 5.58 -4.04 -5.15
N THR A 79 5.48 -5.32 -5.51
CA THR A 79 4.23 -5.96 -5.93
C THR A 79 3.93 -7.19 -5.09
N CYS A 80 2.67 -7.33 -4.68
CA CYS A 80 2.16 -8.49 -3.96
C CYS A 80 1.02 -9.11 -4.78
N HIS A 81 1.15 -10.40 -5.06
CA HIS A 81 0.25 -11.12 -5.96
C HIS A 81 -0.62 -12.09 -5.16
N TYR A 82 -1.94 -11.90 -5.23
CA TYR A 82 -2.95 -12.62 -4.47
C TYR A 82 -3.77 -13.47 -5.42
N PRO A 83 -3.67 -14.81 -5.38
CA PRO A 83 -4.34 -15.67 -6.34
C PRO A 83 -5.85 -15.58 -6.21
N TYR A 84 -6.54 -15.70 -7.34
CA TYR A 84 -7.98 -15.91 -7.37
C TYR A 84 -8.34 -17.21 -6.61
N ASN A 85 -9.32 -17.15 -5.72
CA ASN A 85 -9.70 -18.26 -4.83
C ASN A 85 -11.22 -18.43 -4.64
N ALA A 86 -12.06 -17.72 -5.40
CA ALA A 86 -13.49 -17.99 -5.37
C ALA A 86 -13.79 -19.39 -5.91
N VAL A 87 -14.63 -20.12 -5.18
CA VAL A 87 -15.12 -21.45 -5.57
C VAL A 87 -16.32 -21.32 -6.52
N GLU A 88 -17.12 -20.27 -6.35
CA GLU A 88 -18.32 -19.97 -7.14
C GLU A 88 -18.36 -18.47 -7.46
N ASP A 89 -18.80 -18.10 -8.67
CA ASP A 89 -19.02 -16.71 -9.06
C ASP A 89 -20.40 -16.27 -8.54
N ASP A 90 -20.49 -16.08 -7.23
CA ASP A 90 -21.73 -15.77 -6.51
C ASP A 90 -22.03 -14.26 -6.46
N MET A 91 -23.18 -13.90 -5.88
CA MET A 91 -23.59 -12.49 -5.76
C MET A 91 -22.62 -11.65 -4.90
N MET A 92 -21.80 -12.27 -4.05
CA MET A 92 -20.83 -11.55 -3.23
C MET A 92 -19.65 -11.06 -4.07
N ASN A 93 -19.11 -11.91 -4.94
CA ASN A 93 -18.04 -11.53 -5.87
C ASN A 93 -18.50 -10.50 -6.91
N ALA A 94 -19.80 -10.51 -7.25
CA ALA A 94 -20.38 -9.48 -8.11
C ALA A 94 -20.47 -8.10 -7.43
N ALA A 95 -20.69 -8.06 -6.12
CA ALA A 95 -20.80 -6.83 -5.35
C ALA A 95 -19.43 -6.25 -4.95
N ASP A 96 -18.49 -7.12 -4.57
CA ASP A 96 -17.11 -6.76 -4.26
C ASP A 96 -16.12 -7.75 -4.92
N PRO A 97 -15.58 -7.42 -6.10
CA PRO A 97 -14.69 -8.33 -6.82
C PRO A 97 -13.42 -8.74 -6.06
N LEU A 98 -12.99 -7.99 -5.03
CA LEU A 98 -11.82 -8.33 -4.24
C LEU A 98 -12.06 -9.55 -3.34
N THR A 99 -13.30 -9.89 -3.00
CA THR A 99 -13.61 -11.07 -2.17
C THR A 99 -13.23 -12.37 -2.85
N ALA A 100 -13.14 -12.37 -4.18
CA ALA A 100 -12.79 -13.53 -4.99
C ALA A 100 -11.29 -13.88 -5.00
N TYR A 101 -10.45 -13.10 -4.31
CA TYR A 101 -9.00 -13.32 -4.26
C TYR A 101 -8.52 -13.66 -2.84
N SER A 102 -7.39 -14.34 -2.73
CA SER A 102 -6.81 -14.68 -1.43
C SER A 102 -6.36 -13.43 -0.67
N THR A 103 -6.35 -13.49 0.66
CA THR A 103 -5.80 -12.43 1.52
C THR A 103 -4.31 -12.62 1.83
N SER A 104 -3.75 -13.79 1.50
CA SER A 104 -2.33 -14.10 1.57
C SER A 104 -1.73 -14.18 0.17
N PRO A 105 -0.57 -13.55 -0.10
CA PRO A 105 0.05 -13.55 -1.41
C PRO A 105 0.89 -14.80 -1.65
N THR A 106 1.02 -15.20 -2.92
CA THR A 106 1.89 -16.32 -3.35
C THR A 106 3.20 -15.85 -4.00
N ARG A 107 3.28 -14.56 -4.32
CA ARG A 107 4.48 -13.92 -4.88
C ARG A 107 4.61 -12.51 -4.34
N PHE A 108 5.83 -12.15 -3.96
CA PHE A 108 6.19 -10.81 -3.52
C PHE A 108 7.42 -10.36 -4.31
N VAL A 109 7.33 -9.25 -5.03
CA VAL A 109 8.47 -8.67 -5.75
C VAL A 109 8.85 -7.38 -5.06
N LEU A 110 10.12 -7.24 -4.67
CA LEU A 110 10.64 -6.02 -4.05
C LEU A 110 11.79 -5.50 -4.90
N ASP A 111 11.62 -4.30 -5.46
CA ASP A 111 12.63 -3.65 -6.31
C ASP A 111 13.13 -4.56 -7.46
N GLY A 112 12.20 -5.28 -8.09
CA GLY A 112 12.48 -6.25 -9.15
C GLY A 112 12.96 -7.61 -8.67
N ARG A 113 13.30 -7.78 -7.38
CA ARG A 113 13.68 -9.06 -6.81
C ARG A 113 12.43 -9.87 -6.45
N ASN A 114 12.24 -10.99 -7.13
CA ASN A 114 11.18 -11.95 -6.78
C ASN A 114 11.55 -12.70 -5.49
N ILE A 115 10.69 -12.62 -4.49
CA ILE A 115 10.78 -13.30 -3.21
C ILE A 115 9.71 -14.41 -3.19
N ALA A 116 10.19 -15.65 -3.21
CA ALA A 116 9.37 -16.84 -3.22
C ALA A 116 9.55 -17.66 -1.93
N ASN A 117 8.88 -18.80 -1.84
CA ASN A 117 9.04 -19.72 -0.71
C ASN A 117 10.47 -20.28 -0.64
N PRO A 118 11.02 -20.50 0.57
CA PRO A 118 10.40 -20.34 1.89
C PRO A 118 10.50 -18.92 2.49
N GLU A 119 11.25 -18.02 1.85
CA GLU A 119 11.47 -16.67 2.37
C GLU A 119 10.18 -15.87 2.49
N LEU A 120 9.29 -15.98 1.50
CA LEU A 120 7.98 -15.34 1.50
C LEU A 120 7.17 -15.70 2.75
N ALA A 121 7.08 -16.99 3.10
CA ALA A 121 6.34 -17.45 4.28
C ALA A 121 6.87 -16.82 5.58
N ARG A 122 8.20 -16.68 5.70
CA ARG A 122 8.82 -16.02 6.85
C ARG A 122 8.45 -14.53 6.91
N ILE A 123 8.46 -13.84 5.78
CA ILE A 123 8.10 -12.41 5.71
C ILE A 123 6.62 -12.21 6.06
N ILE A 124 5.72 -13.03 5.52
CA ILE A 124 4.28 -13.00 5.85
C ILE A 124 4.09 -13.22 7.36
N GLY A 125 4.73 -14.24 7.93
CA GLY A 125 4.65 -14.51 9.37
C GLY A 125 5.13 -13.32 10.22
N GLN A 126 6.24 -12.69 9.85
CA GLN A 126 6.74 -11.49 10.53
C GLN A 126 5.79 -10.28 10.38
N ALA A 127 5.16 -10.11 9.22
CA ALA A 127 4.18 -9.05 8.98
C ALA A 127 2.93 -9.25 9.85
N MET A 128 2.37 -10.46 9.88
CA MET A 128 1.22 -10.79 10.74
C MET A 128 1.52 -10.59 12.23
N LEU A 129 2.73 -10.97 12.68
CA LEU A 129 3.16 -10.72 14.06
C LEU A 129 3.24 -9.22 14.40
N ARG A 130 3.61 -8.36 13.45
CA ARG A 130 3.56 -6.90 13.64
C ARG A 130 2.13 -6.44 13.84
N GLN A 131 1.21 -6.84 12.97
CA GLN A 131 -0.22 -6.48 13.07
C GLN A 131 -0.81 -6.90 14.42
N GLY A 132 -0.48 -8.11 14.90
CA GLY A 132 -0.93 -8.59 16.20
C GLY A 132 -0.43 -7.74 17.37
N ARG A 133 0.83 -7.27 17.33
CA ARG A 133 1.38 -6.37 18.37
C ARG A 133 0.70 -5.00 18.35
N GLU A 134 0.50 -4.41 17.18
CA GLU A 134 -0.17 -3.12 17.04
C GLU A 134 -1.63 -3.17 17.51
N TRP A 135 -2.31 -4.30 17.30
CA TRP A 135 -3.65 -4.52 17.87
C TRP A 135 -3.62 -4.57 19.40
N LEU A 136 -2.66 -5.32 19.98
CA LEU A 136 -2.49 -5.41 21.44
C LEU A 136 -2.18 -4.05 22.06
N ASP A 137 -1.33 -3.27 21.41
CA ASP A 137 -0.91 -1.96 21.92
C ASP A 137 -2.10 -0.97 21.91
N ARG A 138 -2.91 -0.97 20.84
CA ARG A 138 -4.16 -0.20 20.79
C ARG A 138 -5.16 -0.65 21.86
N ALA A 139 -5.29 -1.95 22.11
CA ALA A 139 -6.17 -2.47 23.15
C ALA A 139 -5.72 -2.06 24.57
N ARG A 140 -4.41 -2.03 24.83
CA ARG A 140 -3.88 -1.54 26.12
C ARG A 140 -4.14 -0.05 26.31
N GLU A 141 -3.97 0.74 25.25
CA GLU A 141 -4.23 2.18 25.26
C GLU A 141 -5.70 2.48 25.57
N THR A 142 -6.64 1.77 24.94
CA THR A 142 -8.08 1.98 25.19
C THR A 142 -8.51 1.53 26.58
N LEU A 143 -7.88 0.49 27.13
CA LEU A 143 -8.18 -0.04 28.46
C LEU A 143 -7.43 0.69 29.59
N GLY A 144 -6.54 1.64 29.28
CA GLY A 144 -5.81 2.44 30.28
C GLY A 144 -4.81 1.64 31.11
N VAL A 145 -4.42 0.44 30.66
CA VAL A 145 -3.46 -0.42 31.36
C VAL A 145 -2.06 -0.05 30.87
N ARG A 146 -1.38 0.83 31.61
CA ARG A 146 0.05 1.14 31.43
C ARG A 146 0.90 0.34 32.40
#